data_AF-A0A089ZVA3-F1
#
_entry.id   AF-A0A089ZVA3-F1
#
_cell.length_a   1.000
_cell.length_b   1.000
_cell.length_c   1.000
_cell.angle_alpha   90.00
_cell.angle_beta   90.00
_cell.angle_gamma   90.00
#
_symmetry.space_group_name_H-M   'P 1'
#
loop_
_entity.id
_entity.type
_entity.pdbx_description
1 polymer ?
#
loop_
_entity_poly.entity_id
_entity_poly.type
_entity_poly.pdbx_seq_one_letter_code
_entity_poly.pdbx_strand_id
1 'polypeptide(L)'
;MAEDEGNELEKSVDELNQQRIDLEKEINDLNLLKNEKLKSINDELEIKIEWMDKERIKAIKERDNLLRKVRHSNEKSWKNALKMVGILGFLDLVLIPAIIILLSIPLQWIFVSLGLVTFLGMMLIVNYMSGTSPFNTGEIRKAITVSLITVYLAFVPLLTMGVVGFPGAQTIVTNFTWLIAVVIVLYFATRPLEEYIKNMNSKK
;
A
#
# COMPACT_ATOMS: atom_id res chain seq x y z
N MET A 1 29.47 23.21 -89.67
CA MET A 1 29.49 22.07 -88.73
C MET A 1 30.17 22.44 -87.41
N ALA A 2 31.37 23.03 -87.39
CA ALA A 2 32.04 23.41 -86.13
C ALA A 2 31.45 24.65 -85.39
N GLU A 3 30.77 25.57 -86.09
CA GLU A 3 30.14 26.76 -85.47
C GLU A 3 28.80 26.46 -84.78
N ASP A 4 28.06 25.46 -85.25
CA ASP A 4 26.78 25.04 -84.63
C ASP A 4 27.01 24.31 -83.30
N GLU A 5 28.05 23.45 -83.23
CA GLU A 5 28.41 22.72 -82.01
C GLU A 5 28.88 23.63 -80.87
N GLY A 6 29.54 24.76 -81.19
CA GLY A 6 29.97 25.74 -80.19
C GLY A 6 28.82 26.52 -79.55
N ASN A 7 27.82 26.89 -80.36
CA ASN A 7 26.62 27.61 -79.90
C ASN A 7 25.67 26.72 -79.06
N GLU A 8 25.56 25.43 -79.38
CA GLU A 8 24.83 24.46 -78.55
C GLU A 8 25.53 24.20 -77.21
N LEU A 9 26.86 24.13 -77.21
CA LEU A 9 27.63 24.00 -75.98
C LEU A 9 27.46 25.22 -75.07
N GLU A 10 27.52 26.44 -75.63
CA GLU A 10 27.40 27.68 -74.87
C GLU A 10 26.02 27.81 -74.22
N LYS A 11 24.95 27.48 -74.95
CA LYS A 11 23.58 27.39 -74.37
C LYS A 11 23.49 26.35 -73.25
N SER A 12 24.09 25.18 -73.44
CA SER A 12 24.06 24.11 -72.43
C SER A 12 24.82 24.50 -71.16
N VAL A 13 25.93 25.23 -71.30
CA VAL A 13 26.70 25.77 -70.17
C VAL A 13 25.92 26.84 -69.42
N ASP A 14 25.22 27.72 -70.14
CA ASP A 14 24.37 28.75 -69.53
C ASP A 14 23.14 28.16 -68.82
N GLU A 15 22.50 27.15 -69.40
CA GLU A 15 21.40 26.40 -68.75
C GLU A 15 21.89 25.69 -67.48
N LEU A 16 23.06 25.04 -67.52
CA LEU A 16 23.64 24.40 -66.34
C LEU A 16 24.03 25.42 -65.26
N ASN A 17 24.53 26.59 -65.65
CA ASN A 17 24.82 27.67 -64.69
C ASN A 17 23.55 28.22 -64.04
N GLN A 18 22.46 28.39 -64.80
CA GLN A 18 21.17 28.78 -64.25
C GLN A 18 20.62 27.73 -63.29
N GLN A 19 20.65 26.45 -63.69
CA GLN A 19 20.24 25.35 -62.82
C GLN A 19 21.06 25.30 -61.53
N ARG A 20 22.37 25.54 -61.60
CA ARG A 20 23.22 25.61 -60.39
C ARG A 20 22.79 26.74 -59.46
N ILE A 21 22.52 27.94 -60.01
CA ILE A 21 22.09 29.11 -59.23
C ILE A 21 20.73 28.84 -58.58
N ASP A 22 19.78 28.27 -59.32
CA ASP A 22 18.46 27.91 -58.79
C ASP A 22 18.56 26.86 -57.68
N LEU A 23 19.38 25.82 -57.86
CA LEU A 23 19.64 24.80 -56.85
C LEU A 23 20.34 25.36 -55.61
N GLU A 24 21.32 26.26 -55.76
CA GLU A 24 21.97 26.94 -54.62
C GLU A 24 20.94 27.76 -53.82
N LYS A 25 20.02 28.44 -54.51
CA LYS A 25 18.96 29.22 -53.88
C LYS A 25 17.97 28.31 -53.15
N GLU A 26 17.53 27.22 -53.78
CA GLU A 26 16.62 26.25 -53.18
C GLU A 26 17.25 25.58 -51.93
N ILE A 27 18.53 25.21 -51.99
CA ILE A 27 19.27 24.67 -50.84
C ILE A 27 19.32 25.69 -49.70
N ASN A 28 19.58 26.96 -50.01
CA ASN A 28 19.67 28.00 -48.99
C ASN A 28 18.31 28.26 -48.33
N ASP A 29 17.23 28.34 -49.11
CA ASP A 29 15.87 28.49 -48.61
C ASP A 29 15.46 27.29 -47.75
N LEU A 30 15.80 26.06 -48.17
CA LEU A 30 15.53 24.84 -47.42
C LEU A 30 16.27 24.81 -46.07
N ASN A 31 17.53 25.27 -46.05
CA ASN A 31 18.33 25.38 -44.83
C ASN A 31 17.75 26.41 -43.86
N LEU A 32 17.27 27.54 -44.38
CA LEU A 32 16.64 28.60 -43.59
C LEU A 32 15.35 28.09 -42.93
N LEU A 33 14.48 27.44 -43.73
CA LEU A 33 13.23 26.85 -43.28
C LEU A 33 13.45 25.73 -42.25
N LYS A 34 14.50 24.90 -42.45
CA LYS A 34 14.90 23.86 -41.49
C LYS A 34 15.37 24.46 -40.16
N ASN A 35 16.16 25.53 -40.20
CA ASN A 35 16.62 26.22 -38.99
C ASN A 35 15.46 26.86 -38.22
N GLU A 36 14.51 27.48 -38.91
CA GLU A 36 13.30 28.03 -38.28
C GLU A 36 12.45 26.95 -37.60
N LYS A 37 12.23 25.81 -38.28
CA LYS A 37 11.52 24.67 -37.70
C LYS A 37 12.23 24.07 -36.50
N LEU A 38 13.55 23.94 -36.56
CA LEU A 38 14.34 23.43 -35.42
C LEU A 38 14.23 24.38 -34.23
N LYS A 39 14.25 25.69 -34.47
CA LYS A 39 14.10 26.70 -33.42
C LYS A 39 12.71 26.63 -32.79
N SER A 40 11.64 26.57 -33.58
CA SER A 40 10.28 26.46 -33.05
C SER A 40 10.07 25.17 -32.24
N ILE A 41 10.60 24.04 -32.71
CA ILE A 41 10.53 22.76 -31.97
C ILE A 41 11.31 22.86 -30.66
N ASN A 42 12.47 23.50 -30.65
CA ASN A 42 13.28 23.65 -29.46
C ASN A 42 12.57 24.53 -28.41
N ASP A 43 11.96 25.63 -28.83
CA ASP A 43 11.18 26.52 -27.95
C ASP A 43 9.95 25.79 -27.38
N GLU A 44 9.24 25.00 -28.19
CA GLU A 44 8.13 24.15 -27.73
C GLU A 44 8.57 23.10 -26.70
N LEU A 45 9.72 22.46 -26.93
CA LEU A 45 10.29 21.48 -25.99
C LEU A 45 10.69 22.13 -24.67
N GLU A 46 11.26 23.32 -24.70
CA GLU A 46 11.65 24.06 -23.50
C GLU A 46 10.42 24.42 -22.64
N ILE A 47 9.35 24.92 -23.26
CA ILE A 47 8.07 25.17 -22.58
C ILE A 47 7.50 23.88 -21.97
N LYS A 48 7.56 22.77 -22.71
CA LYS A 48 7.06 21.47 -22.25
C LYS A 48 7.85 20.94 -21.05
N ILE A 49 9.18 21.12 -21.05
CA ILE A 49 10.05 20.76 -19.93
C ILE A 49 9.69 21.59 -18.70
N GLU A 50 9.57 22.92 -18.83
CA GLU A 50 9.17 23.76 -17.70
C GLU A 50 7.81 23.36 -17.11
N TRP A 51 6.86 23.06 -17.98
CA TRP A 51 5.52 22.64 -17.56
C TRP A 51 5.57 21.31 -16.80
N MET A 52 6.30 20.32 -17.32
CA MET A 52 6.51 19.04 -16.63
C MET A 52 7.22 19.21 -15.28
N ASP A 53 8.19 20.11 -15.17
CA ASP A 53 8.88 20.37 -13.91
C ASP A 53 7.95 21.02 -12.87
N LYS A 54 7.11 21.98 -13.30
CA LYS A 54 6.07 22.57 -12.44
C LYS A 54 5.09 21.51 -11.94
N GLU A 55 4.66 20.59 -12.81
CA GLU A 55 3.78 19.48 -12.42
C GLU A 55 4.47 18.52 -11.46
N ARG A 56 5.72 18.13 -11.71
CA ARG A 56 6.51 17.30 -10.80
C ARG A 56 6.61 17.92 -9.42
N ILE A 57 6.93 19.21 -9.33
CA ILE A 57 7.03 19.93 -8.06
C ILE A 57 5.68 19.95 -7.34
N LYS A 58 4.58 20.17 -8.06
CA LYS A 58 3.23 20.16 -7.49
C LYS A 58 2.87 18.77 -6.94
N ALA A 59 3.12 17.72 -7.72
CA ALA A 59 2.88 16.34 -7.32
C ALA A 59 3.69 15.96 -6.07
N ILE A 60 4.97 16.36 -5.99
CA ILE A 60 5.83 16.13 -4.81
C ILE A 60 5.26 16.84 -3.57
N LYS A 61 4.84 18.12 -3.69
CA LYS A 61 4.24 18.87 -2.58
C LYS A 61 2.94 18.26 -2.09
N GLU A 62 2.08 17.81 -3.00
CA GLU A 62 0.84 17.11 -2.64
C GLU A 62 1.14 15.79 -1.92
N ARG A 63 2.09 15.00 -2.44
CA ARG A 63 2.61 13.79 -1.79
C ARG A 63 3.06 14.06 -0.36
N ASP A 64 3.89 15.08 -0.15
CA ASP A 64 4.43 15.41 1.18
C ASP A 64 3.34 15.89 2.15
N ASN A 65 2.39 16.69 1.67
CA ASN A 65 1.26 17.13 2.49
C ASN A 65 0.36 15.95 2.88
N LEU A 66 0.11 15.01 1.97
CA LEU A 66 -0.63 13.78 2.28
C LEU A 66 0.15 12.92 3.27
N LEU A 67 1.45 12.73 3.09
CA LEU A 67 2.29 11.98 4.01
C LEU A 67 2.31 12.59 5.41
N ARG A 68 2.38 13.93 5.53
CA ARG A 68 2.27 14.60 6.84
C ARG A 68 0.90 14.39 7.50
N LYS A 69 -0.19 14.50 6.73
CA LYS A 69 -1.55 14.23 7.24
C LYS A 69 -1.69 12.79 7.73
N VAL A 70 -1.22 11.82 6.94
CA VAL A 70 -1.23 10.40 7.31
C VAL A 70 -0.39 10.15 8.56
N ARG A 71 0.83 10.71 8.65
CA ARG A 71 1.71 10.53 9.81
C ARG A 71 1.09 11.07 11.10
N HIS A 72 0.55 12.28 11.07
CA HIS A 72 -0.07 12.91 12.24
C HIS A 72 -1.37 12.19 12.66
N SER A 73 -2.16 11.73 11.69
CA SER A 73 -3.37 10.91 11.95
C SER A 73 -3.00 9.56 12.58
N ASN A 74 -1.96 8.90 12.06
CA ASN A 74 -1.49 7.61 12.57
C ASN A 74 -0.87 7.72 13.97
N GLU A 75 -0.12 8.78 14.28
CA GLU A 75 0.49 8.92 15.61
C GLU A 75 -0.56 9.14 16.71
N LYS A 76 -1.59 9.97 16.42
CA LYS A 76 -2.68 10.24 17.36
C LYS A 76 -3.57 9.00 17.57
N SER A 77 -3.89 8.27 16.50
CA SER A 77 -4.67 7.03 16.60
C SER A 77 -3.91 5.93 17.35
N TRP A 78 -2.58 5.82 17.17
CA TRP A 78 -1.77 4.82 17.88
C TRP A 78 -1.69 5.08 19.39
N LYS A 79 -1.49 6.33 19.82
CA LYS A 79 -1.50 6.69 21.26
C LYS A 79 -2.85 6.38 21.92
N ASN A 80 -3.95 6.63 21.21
CA ASN A 80 -5.30 6.33 21.73
C ASN A 80 -5.60 4.82 21.73
N ALA A 81 -5.15 4.08 20.71
CA ALA A 81 -5.26 2.63 20.68
C ALA A 81 -4.49 1.99 21.86
N LEU A 82 -3.29 2.49 22.18
CA LEU A 82 -2.50 2.03 23.33
C LEU A 82 -3.23 2.27 24.67
N LYS A 83 -3.91 3.42 24.81
CA LYS A 83 -4.78 3.67 25.97
C LYS A 83 -5.95 2.69 26.03
N MET A 84 -6.59 2.39 24.89
CA MET A 84 -7.68 1.41 24.82
C MET A 84 -7.20 -0.01 25.19
N VAL A 85 -6.02 -0.43 24.72
CA VAL A 85 -5.41 -1.70 25.11
C VAL A 85 -5.13 -1.72 26.63
N GLY A 86 -4.63 -0.62 27.19
CA GLY A 86 -4.42 -0.51 28.63
C GLY A 86 -5.72 -0.63 29.44
N ILE A 87 -6.80 0.03 29.00
CA ILE A 87 -8.12 -0.08 29.62
C ILE A 87 -8.66 -1.51 29.53
N LEU A 88 -8.51 -2.15 28.37
CA LEU A 88 -8.92 -3.53 28.15
C LEU A 88 -8.18 -4.48 29.10
N GLY A 89 -6.86 -4.35 29.20
CA GLY A 89 -6.05 -5.18 30.11
C GLY A 89 -6.43 -4.98 31.58
N PHE A 90 -6.75 -3.75 31.99
CA PHE A 90 -7.27 -3.47 33.33
C PHE A 90 -8.63 -4.15 33.56
N LEU A 91 -9.52 -4.10 32.57
CA LEU A 91 -10.83 -4.73 32.65
C LEU A 91 -10.71 -6.25 32.76
N ASP A 92 -9.82 -6.86 31.98
CA ASP A 92 -9.56 -8.30 31.98
C ASP A 92 -8.92 -8.80 33.28
N LEU A 93 -7.94 -8.07 33.82
CA LEU A 93 -7.15 -8.53 34.97
C LEU A 93 -7.79 -8.17 36.33
N VAL A 94 -8.55 -7.08 36.39
CA VAL A 94 -9.11 -6.58 37.66
C VAL A 94 -10.63 -6.73 37.72
N LEU A 95 -11.34 -6.22 36.72
CA LEU A 95 -12.80 -6.14 36.76
C LEU A 95 -13.45 -7.52 36.67
N ILE A 96 -13.02 -8.33 35.69
CA ILE A 96 -13.59 -9.67 35.46
C ILE A 96 -13.38 -10.59 36.69
N PRO A 97 -12.17 -10.74 37.25
CA PRO A 97 -11.99 -11.56 38.45
C PRO A 97 -12.77 -11.03 39.65
N ALA A 98 -12.83 -9.70 39.85
CA ALA A 98 -13.58 -9.10 40.95
C ALA A 98 -15.08 -9.41 40.88
N ILE A 99 -15.69 -9.31 39.69
CA ILE A 99 -17.10 -9.62 39.45
C ILE A 99 -17.38 -11.11 39.75
N ILE A 100 -16.51 -12.01 39.31
CA ILE A 100 -16.68 -13.45 39.50
C ILE A 100 -16.60 -13.84 40.98
N ILE A 101 -15.66 -13.26 41.72
CA ILE A 101 -15.56 -13.45 43.18
C ILE A 101 -16.80 -12.87 43.88
N LEU A 102 -17.22 -11.64 43.53
CA LEU A 102 -18.36 -10.97 44.15
C LEU A 102 -19.69 -11.75 43.95
N LEU A 103 -19.91 -12.29 42.75
CA LEU A 103 -21.11 -13.06 42.41
C LEU A 103 -21.00 -14.55 42.75
N SER A 104 -19.86 -15.00 43.31
CA SER A 104 -19.59 -16.42 43.60
C SER A 104 -19.79 -17.35 42.40
N ILE A 105 -19.44 -16.86 41.20
CA ILE A 105 -19.54 -17.63 39.96
C ILE A 105 -18.40 -18.67 39.92
N PRO A 106 -18.63 -19.89 39.39
CA PRO A 106 -17.56 -20.87 39.23
C PRO A 106 -16.36 -20.31 38.46
N LEU A 107 -15.14 -20.55 38.96
CA LEU A 107 -13.89 -20.03 38.39
C LEU A 107 -13.68 -20.37 36.90
N GLN A 108 -14.32 -21.43 36.41
CA GLN A 108 -14.30 -21.85 35.00
C GLN A 108 -14.79 -20.74 34.06
N TRP A 109 -15.70 -19.90 34.52
CA TRP A 109 -16.26 -18.80 33.72
C TRP A 109 -15.26 -17.68 33.44
N ILE A 110 -14.17 -17.57 34.22
CA ILE A 110 -13.09 -16.61 33.96
C ILE A 110 -12.55 -16.77 32.54
N PHE A 111 -12.37 -18.01 32.10
CA PHE A 111 -11.85 -18.31 30.77
C PHE A 111 -12.78 -17.79 29.66
N VAL A 112 -14.09 -18.05 29.81
CA VAL A 112 -15.10 -17.65 28.84
C VAL A 112 -15.24 -16.13 28.79
N SER A 113 -15.30 -15.48 29.96
CA SER A 113 -15.43 -14.02 30.05
C SER A 113 -14.21 -13.30 29.48
N LEU A 114 -12.99 -13.76 29.80
CA LEU A 114 -11.77 -13.20 29.23
C LEU A 114 -11.78 -13.35 27.71
N GLY A 115 -12.00 -14.56 27.21
CA GLY A 115 -12.04 -14.81 25.77
C GLY A 115 -13.03 -13.90 25.02
N LEU A 116 -14.24 -13.73 25.56
CA LEU A 116 -15.28 -12.90 24.96
C LEU A 116 -14.93 -11.40 24.98
N VAL A 117 -14.48 -10.90 26.13
CA VAL A 117 -14.18 -9.48 26.33
C VAL A 117 -12.95 -9.07 25.54
N THR A 118 -11.86 -9.86 25.61
CA THR A 118 -10.64 -9.60 24.84
C THR A 118 -10.94 -9.65 23.34
N PHE A 119 -11.80 -10.57 22.87
CA PHE A 119 -12.21 -10.63 21.46
C PHE A 119 -12.96 -9.37 21.01
N LEU A 120 -14.05 -9.01 21.71
CA LEU A 120 -14.88 -7.86 21.35
C LEU A 120 -14.10 -6.56 21.46
N GLY A 121 -13.29 -6.42 22.51
CA GLY A 121 -12.49 -5.22 22.69
C GLY A 121 -11.35 -5.09 21.68
N MET A 122 -10.69 -6.19 21.29
CA MET A 122 -9.70 -6.15 20.21
C MET A 122 -10.35 -5.81 18.86
N MET A 123 -11.55 -6.32 18.58
CA MET A 123 -12.36 -5.93 17.41
C MET A 123 -12.63 -4.42 17.40
N LEU A 124 -13.01 -3.83 18.53
CA LEU A 124 -13.21 -2.38 18.65
C LEU A 124 -11.93 -1.58 18.44
N ILE A 125 -10.80 -2.04 18.97
CA ILE A 125 -9.49 -1.38 18.81
C ILE A 125 -9.05 -1.42 17.35
N VAL A 126 -9.18 -2.56 16.67
CA VAL A 126 -8.84 -2.69 15.25
C VAL A 126 -9.75 -1.82 14.39
N ASN A 127 -11.04 -1.73 14.70
CA ASN A 127 -11.96 -0.80 14.03
C ASN A 127 -11.50 0.65 14.17
N TYR A 128 -11.18 1.06 15.41
CA TYR A 128 -10.73 2.41 15.71
C TYR A 128 -9.43 2.76 14.97
N MET A 129 -8.49 1.80 14.88
CA MET A 129 -7.21 2.01 14.20
C MET A 129 -7.32 2.01 12.68
N SER A 130 -8.27 1.26 12.10
CA SER A 130 -8.37 1.13 10.65
C SER A 130 -8.91 2.40 9.99
N GLY A 131 -9.72 3.20 10.71
CA GLY A 131 -10.19 4.52 10.25
C GLY A 131 -11.05 4.49 8.98
N THR A 132 -11.25 3.32 8.39
CA THR A 132 -12.06 3.03 7.20
C THR A 132 -13.18 2.09 7.61
N SER A 133 -14.43 2.56 7.50
CA SER A 133 -15.61 1.70 7.56
C SER A 133 -16.12 1.50 6.13
N PRO A 134 -16.49 0.28 5.70
CA PRO A 134 -16.54 -0.98 6.46
C PRO A 134 -15.19 -1.71 6.56
N PHE A 135 -15.09 -2.67 7.50
CA PHE A 135 -13.90 -3.49 7.70
C PHE A 135 -13.42 -4.18 6.43
N ASN A 136 -12.12 -4.13 6.17
CA ASN A 136 -11.52 -5.02 5.18
C ASN A 136 -11.42 -6.45 5.74
N THR A 137 -11.58 -7.47 4.90
CA THR A 137 -11.47 -8.89 5.30
C THR A 137 -10.13 -9.21 5.99
N GLY A 138 -9.07 -8.48 5.62
CA GLY A 138 -7.75 -8.60 6.25
C GLY A 138 -7.66 -8.00 7.67
N GLU A 139 -8.44 -6.96 7.97
CA GLU A 139 -8.49 -6.35 9.31
C GLU A 139 -9.21 -7.26 10.30
N ILE A 140 -10.34 -7.85 9.89
CA ILE A 140 -11.07 -8.84 10.68
C ILE A 140 -10.18 -10.06 10.99
N ARG A 141 -9.46 -10.57 9.99
CA ARG A 141 -8.51 -11.69 10.16
C ARG A 141 -7.44 -11.37 11.21
N LYS A 142 -6.86 -10.17 11.14
CA LYS A 142 -5.87 -9.70 12.12
C LYS A 142 -6.48 -9.57 13.52
N ALA A 143 -7.66 -8.98 13.64
CA ALA A 143 -8.35 -8.82 14.93
C ALA A 143 -8.57 -10.18 15.61
N ILE A 144 -9.16 -11.14 14.89
CA ILE A 144 -9.42 -12.50 15.37
C ILE A 144 -8.10 -13.17 15.83
N THR A 145 -7.06 -13.10 15.00
CA THR A 145 -5.77 -13.74 15.29
C THR A 145 -5.12 -13.12 16.53
N VAL A 146 -5.09 -11.80 16.63
CA VAL A 146 -4.49 -11.08 17.76
C VAL A 146 -5.27 -11.32 19.04
N SER A 147 -6.60 -11.33 19.01
CA SER A 147 -7.40 -11.63 20.20
C SER A 147 -7.16 -13.04 20.71
N LEU A 148 -7.13 -14.04 19.83
CA LEU A 148 -6.94 -15.43 20.22
C LEU A 148 -5.54 -15.68 20.79
N ILE A 149 -4.51 -15.10 20.16
CA ILE A 149 -3.13 -15.18 20.66
C ILE A 149 -2.99 -14.46 22.01
N THR A 150 -3.62 -13.29 22.17
CA THR A 150 -3.58 -12.54 23.43
C THR A 150 -4.19 -13.35 24.58
N VAL A 151 -5.38 -13.93 24.37
CA VAL A 151 -6.03 -14.79 25.37
C VAL A 151 -5.16 -16.00 25.70
N TYR A 152 -4.54 -16.62 24.70
CA TYR A 152 -3.62 -17.74 24.89
C TYR A 152 -2.40 -17.36 25.74
N LEU A 153 -1.73 -16.27 25.41
CA LEU A 153 -0.55 -15.80 26.16
C LEU A 153 -0.90 -15.30 27.56
N ALA A 154 -2.12 -14.80 27.79
CA ALA A 154 -2.57 -14.42 29.11
C ALA A 154 -2.87 -15.65 29.99
N PHE A 155 -3.52 -16.66 29.42
CA PHE A 155 -4.10 -17.77 30.20
C PHE A 155 -3.14 -18.95 30.42
N VAL A 156 -2.29 -19.27 29.44
CA VAL A 156 -1.36 -20.41 29.55
C VAL A 156 -0.39 -20.25 30.72
N PRO A 157 0.25 -19.09 30.96
CA PRO A 157 1.11 -18.91 32.12
C PRO A 157 0.36 -19.06 33.46
N LEU A 158 -0.87 -18.52 33.55
CA LEU A 158 -1.69 -18.59 34.76
C LEU A 158 -2.03 -20.04 35.14
N LEU A 159 -2.33 -20.89 34.16
CA LEU A 159 -2.62 -22.29 34.40
C LEU A 159 -1.36 -23.14 34.62
N THR A 160 -0.28 -22.88 33.87
CA THR A 160 0.98 -23.64 34.02
C THR A 160 1.71 -23.35 35.32
N MET A 161 1.61 -22.12 35.84
CA MET A 161 2.15 -21.74 37.15
C MET A 161 1.26 -22.16 38.33
N GLY A 162 0.09 -22.77 38.08
CA GLY A 162 -0.80 -23.27 39.13
C GLY A 162 -1.52 -22.18 39.92
N VAL A 163 -1.51 -20.92 39.46
CA VAL A 163 -2.19 -19.80 40.12
C VAL A 163 -3.72 -19.96 40.05
N VAL A 164 -4.21 -20.58 38.98
CA VAL A 164 -5.62 -20.91 38.78
C VAL A 164 -5.73 -22.41 38.50
N GLY A 165 -6.31 -23.16 39.43
CA GLY A 165 -6.47 -24.61 39.32
C GLY A 165 -7.94 -25.01 39.43
N PHE A 166 -8.49 -25.60 38.37
CA PHE A 166 -9.81 -26.22 38.40
C PHE A 166 -9.80 -27.54 37.61
N PRO A 167 -10.71 -28.49 37.92
CA PRO A 167 -10.79 -29.76 37.22
C PRO A 167 -10.98 -29.56 35.70
N GLY A 168 -10.13 -30.18 34.89
CA GLY A 168 -10.19 -30.09 33.42
C GLY A 168 -9.39 -28.93 32.79
N ALA A 169 -8.70 -28.10 33.56
CA ALA A 169 -7.88 -26.99 33.05
C ALA A 169 -6.82 -27.45 32.02
N GLN A 170 -6.16 -28.58 32.26
CA GLN A 170 -5.12 -29.11 31.37
C GLN A 170 -5.67 -29.54 30.00
N THR A 171 -6.89 -30.11 29.98
CA THR A 171 -7.59 -30.47 28.74
C THR A 171 -7.98 -29.21 27.95
N ILE A 172 -8.46 -28.17 28.64
CA ILE A 172 -8.79 -26.87 28.02
C ILE A 172 -7.55 -26.24 27.40
N VAL A 173 -6.41 -26.21 28.11
CA VAL A 173 -5.14 -25.70 27.57
C VAL A 173 -4.71 -26.46 26.33
N THR A 174 -4.79 -27.79 26.37
CA THR A 174 -4.35 -28.63 25.26
C THR A 174 -5.22 -28.39 24.01
N ASN A 175 -6.54 -28.38 24.17
CA ASN A 175 -7.47 -28.08 23.08
C ASN A 175 -7.30 -26.66 22.53
N PHE A 176 -7.08 -25.69 23.42
CA PHE A 176 -6.86 -24.31 23.02
C PHE A 176 -5.52 -24.12 22.30
N THR A 177 -4.47 -24.81 22.73
CA THR A 177 -3.17 -24.84 22.04
C THR A 177 -3.31 -25.37 20.61
N TRP A 178 -4.06 -26.46 20.42
CA TRP A 178 -4.37 -26.99 19.10
C TRP A 178 -5.17 -26.00 18.25
N LEU A 179 -6.17 -25.34 18.84
CA LEU A 179 -6.95 -24.31 18.16
C LEU A 179 -6.04 -23.16 17.67
N ILE A 180 -5.15 -22.66 18.52
CA ILE A 180 -4.19 -21.61 18.16
C ILE A 180 -3.23 -22.08 17.07
N ALA A 181 -2.73 -23.30 17.14
CA ALA A 181 -1.87 -23.86 16.10
C ALA A 181 -2.58 -23.87 14.73
N VAL A 182 -3.84 -24.30 14.69
CA VAL A 182 -4.67 -24.26 13.47
C VAL A 182 -4.88 -22.83 12.97
N VAL A 183 -5.20 -21.90 13.86
CA VAL A 183 -5.41 -20.48 13.49
C VAL A 183 -4.14 -19.87 12.90
N ILE A 184 -2.96 -20.15 13.48
CA ILE A 184 -1.68 -19.66 12.97
C ILE A 184 -1.41 -20.26 11.58
N VAL A 185 -1.60 -21.57 11.39
CA VAL A 185 -1.42 -22.21 10.09
C VAL A 185 -2.34 -21.60 9.04
N LEU A 186 -3.63 -21.43 9.34
CA LEU A 186 -4.60 -20.80 8.44
C LEU A 186 -4.26 -19.34 8.13
N TYR A 187 -3.76 -18.60 9.12
CA TYR A 187 -3.33 -17.22 8.94
C TYR A 187 -2.22 -17.10 7.89
N PHE A 188 -1.23 -18.00 7.93
CA PHE A 188 -0.14 -18.02 6.95
C PHE A 188 -0.53 -18.66 5.61
N ALA A 189 -1.34 -19.72 5.62
CA ALA A 189 -1.71 -20.46 4.41
C ALA A 189 -2.66 -19.68 3.47
N THR A 190 -3.50 -18.81 4.01
CA THR A 190 -4.51 -18.08 3.22
C THR A 190 -3.92 -17.08 2.23
N ARG A 191 -2.77 -16.44 2.54
CA ARG A 191 -2.13 -15.48 1.63
C ARG A 191 -1.60 -16.11 0.34
N PRO A 192 -0.77 -17.18 0.39
CA PRO A 192 -0.31 -17.88 -0.80
C PRO A 192 -1.47 -18.45 -1.64
N LEU A 193 -2.53 -18.93 -0.98
CA LEU A 193 -3.71 -19.48 -1.66
C LEU A 193 -4.48 -18.40 -2.43
N GLU A 194 -4.70 -17.23 -1.84
CA GLU A 194 -5.34 -16.09 -2.52
C GLU A 194 -4.55 -15.67 -3.78
N GLU A 195 -3.21 -15.61 -3.66
CA GLU A 195 -2.33 -15.21 -4.75
C GLU A 195 -2.28 -16.27 -5.87
N TYR A 196 -2.27 -17.56 -5.50
CA TYR A 196 -2.34 -18.67 -6.44
C TYR A 196 -3.65 -18.69 -7.23
N ILE A 197 -4.80 -18.51 -6.56
CA ILE A 197 -6.12 -18.45 -7.19
C ILE A 197 -6.22 -17.26 -8.15
N LYS A 198 -5.71 -16.10 -7.73
CA LYS A 198 -5.72 -14.88 -8.57
C LYS A 198 -4.88 -15.05 -9.84
N ASN A 199 -3.70 -15.67 -9.72
CA ASN A 199 -2.84 -15.96 -10.87
C ASN A 199 -3.43 -17.00 -11.82
N MET A 200 -4.22 -17.94 -11.30
CA MET A 200 -4.91 -18.94 -12.13
C MET A 200 -6.08 -18.34 -12.92
N ASN A 201 -6.89 -17.49 -12.29
CA ASN A 201 -8.01 -16.80 -12.95
C ASN A 201 -7.55 -15.73 -13.95
N SER A 202 -6.39 -15.09 -13.74
CA SER A 202 -5.83 -14.12 -14.70
C SER A 202 -5.26 -14.77 -15.97
N LYS A 203 -5.04 -16.09 -15.97
CA LYS A 203 -4.50 -16.85 -17.12
C LYS A 203 -5.59 -17.50 -17.97
N LYS A 204 -6.86 -17.31 -17.61
CA LYS A 204 -8.02 -17.85 -18.32
C LYS A 204 -8.73 -16.74 -19.08
#